data_AF-A0A3C0DVA2-F1
#
_entry.id   AF-A0A3C0DVA2-F1
#
_cell.length_a   1.000
_cell.length_b   1.000
_cell.length_c   1.000
_cell.angle_alpha   90.00
_cell.angle_beta   90.00
_cell.angle_gamma   90.00
#
_symmetry.space_group_name_H-M   'P 1'
#
loop_
_entity.id
_entity.type
_entity.pdbx_description
1 polymer ?
#
loop_
_entity_poly.entity_id
_entity_poly.type
_entity_poly.pdbx_seq_one_letter_code
_entity_poly.pdbx_strand_id
1 'polypeptide(L)'
;DLETEDQRIRDMYGDHIGGQSLLLARRLVEAGVPVVQAVCSAGDLAGGGGDNWDTHRNHFFKMKNRLLPVFDRAVSALLTDLEMRGMLNETLVVFLTDFGRTPKVNGNGGRDHHPGV
;
A
#
# COMPACT_ATOMS: atom_id res chain seq x y z
N ASP A 1 -14.61 11.79 -8.18
CA ASP A 1 -13.54 12.80 -8.08
C ASP A 1 -12.98 12.79 -6.67
N LEU A 2 -11.65 12.80 -6.50
CA LEU A 2 -11.00 12.88 -5.17
C LEU A 2 -10.83 14.32 -4.70
N GLU A 3 -10.90 15.29 -5.61
CA GLU A 3 -10.74 16.72 -5.30
C GLU A 3 -11.87 17.25 -4.40
N THR A 4 -12.99 16.53 -4.32
CA THR A 4 -14.14 16.86 -3.47
C THR A 4 -14.05 16.25 -2.06
N GLU A 5 -12.96 15.56 -1.72
CA GLU A 5 -12.75 15.03 -0.37
C GLU A 5 -12.27 16.13 0.59
N ASP A 6 -12.70 16.05 1.86
CA ASP A 6 -12.20 16.94 2.91
C ASP A 6 -10.66 16.89 2.95
N GLN A 7 -10.02 18.05 2.96
CA GLN A 7 -8.57 18.15 2.94
C GLN A 7 -7.92 17.37 4.09
N ARG A 8 -8.56 17.32 5.26
CA ARG A 8 -8.07 16.56 6.42
C ARG A 8 -8.03 15.06 6.15
N ILE A 9 -9.01 14.55 5.41
CA ILE A 9 -9.04 13.13 5.01
C ILE A 9 -7.95 12.88 3.96
N ARG A 10 -7.81 13.76 2.96
CA ARG A 10 -6.72 13.65 1.97
C ARG A 10 -5.35 13.67 2.65
N ASP A 11 -5.15 14.57 3.59
CA ASP A 11 -3.92 14.69 4.38
C ASP A 11 -3.68 13.45 5.23
N MET A 12 -4.73 12.83 5.80
CA MET A 12 -4.59 11.60 6.57
C MET A 12 -4.00 10.46 5.73
N TYR A 13 -4.53 10.25 4.50
CA TYR A 13 -4.01 9.23 3.58
C TYR A 13 -2.63 9.57 2.99
N GLY A 14 -2.35 10.87 2.81
CA GLY A 14 -1.10 11.38 2.24
C GLY A 14 -1.18 11.61 0.73
N ASP A 15 -0.40 12.60 0.27
CA ASP A 15 -0.26 12.97 -1.14
C ASP A 15 0.84 12.15 -1.84
N HIS A 16 0.63 10.85 -1.89
CA HIS A 16 1.46 9.89 -2.62
C HIS A 16 0.58 8.79 -3.19
N ILE A 17 1.11 8.05 -4.17
CA ILE A 17 0.30 7.09 -4.94
C ILE A 17 -0.43 6.08 -4.05
N GLY A 18 0.22 5.51 -3.03
CA GLY A 18 -0.44 4.57 -2.11
C GLY A 18 -1.60 5.18 -1.32
N GLY A 19 -1.47 6.43 -0.89
CA GLY A 19 -2.52 7.14 -0.16
C GLY A 19 -3.72 7.45 -1.05
N GLN A 20 -3.45 7.99 -2.23
CA GLN A 20 -4.51 8.31 -3.21
C GLN A 20 -5.20 7.04 -3.74
N SER A 21 -4.47 5.95 -3.94
CA SER A 21 -5.05 4.66 -4.34
C SER A 21 -5.99 4.10 -3.27
N LEU A 22 -5.60 4.14 -1.98
CA LEU A 22 -6.47 3.65 -0.91
C LEU A 22 -7.64 4.59 -0.62
N LEU A 23 -7.47 5.91 -0.77
CA LEU A 23 -8.58 6.86 -0.66
C LEU A 23 -9.62 6.63 -1.77
N LEU A 24 -9.17 6.40 -3.00
CA LEU A 24 -10.05 6.02 -4.10
C LEU A 24 -10.75 4.69 -3.79
N ALA A 25 -10.01 3.71 -3.27
CA ALA A 25 -10.58 2.43 -2.89
C ALA A 25 -11.70 2.59 -1.85
N ARG A 26 -11.49 3.40 -0.81
CA ARG A 26 -12.54 3.71 0.19
C ARG A 26 -13.78 4.31 -0.47
N ARG A 27 -13.62 5.28 -1.37
CA ARG A 27 -14.77 5.89 -2.08
C ARG A 27 -15.52 4.88 -2.96
N LEU A 28 -14.81 3.92 -3.56
CA LEU A 28 -15.46 2.83 -4.31
C LEU A 28 -16.26 1.91 -3.38
N VAL A 29 -15.73 1.58 -2.20
CA VAL A 29 -16.47 0.82 -1.18
C VAL A 29 -17.71 1.60 -0.72
N GLU A 30 -17.57 2.90 -0.46
CA GLU A 30 -18.69 3.78 -0.07
C GLU A 30 -19.77 3.90 -1.15
N ALA A 31 -19.38 3.80 -2.42
CA ALA A 31 -20.30 3.73 -3.56
C ALA A 31 -20.95 2.34 -3.78
N GLY A 32 -20.65 1.36 -2.92
CA GLY A 32 -21.23 0.02 -2.97
C GLY A 32 -20.52 -0.95 -3.93
N VAL A 33 -19.28 -0.68 -4.34
CA VAL A 33 -18.51 -1.61 -5.16
C VAL A 33 -18.16 -2.86 -4.32
N PRO A 34 -18.53 -4.08 -4.77
CA PRO A 34 -18.46 -5.27 -3.93
C PRO A 34 -17.04 -5.80 -3.71
N VAL A 35 -16.12 -5.54 -4.65
CA VAL A 35 -14.71 -5.95 -4.56
C VAL A 35 -13.84 -4.84 -5.12
N VAL A 36 -12.89 -4.38 -4.31
CA VAL A 36 -11.92 -3.36 -4.70
C VAL A 36 -10.53 -3.89 -4.41
N GLN A 37 -9.65 -3.84 -5.41
CA GLN A 37 -8.25 -4.22 -5.28
C GLN A 37 -7.37 -2.99 -5.52
N ALA A 38 -6.43 -2.76 -4.61
CA ALA A 38 -5.44 -1.69 -4.74
C ALA A 38 -4.04 -2.25 -4.47
N VAL A 39 -3.06 -1.77 -5.23
CA VAL A 39 -1.64 -2.05 -4.98
C VAL A 39 -1.12 -0.97 -4.06
N CYS A 40 -0.61 -1.35 -2.89
CA CYS A 40 -0.01 -0.41 -1.94
C CYS A 40 1.41 -0.01 -2.38
N SER A 41 1.54 0.68 -3.52
CA SER A 41 2.85 1.16 -3.99
C SER A 41 3.29 2.43 -3.26
N ALA A 42 4.59 2.61 -3.06
CA ALA A 42 5.14 3.86 -2.56
C ALA A 42 5.54 4.85 -3.67
N GLY A 43 5.55 4.41 -4.93
CA GLY A 43 5.87 5.26 -6.07
C GLY A 43 5.64 4.58 -7.42
N ASP A 44 6.39 5.03 -8.42
CA ASP A 44 6.34 4.45 -9.76
C ASP A 44 6.74 2.97 -9.73
N LEU A 45 5.93 2.16 -10.42
CA LEU A 45 6.16 0.72 -10.59
C LEU A 45 7.16 0.44 -11.74
N ALA A 46 7.54 1.46 -12.52
CA ALA A 46 8.44 1.31 -13.66
C ALA A 46 9.92 1.20 -13.26
N GLY A 47 10.57 0.16 -13.77
CA GLY A 47 12.03 -0.03 -13.75
C GLY A 47 12.60 -0.66 -12.47
N GLY A 48 13.81 -1.23 -12.57
CA GLY A 48 14.50 -1.89 -11.45
C GLY A 48 14.90 -0.97 -10.28
N GLY A 49 14.70 0.34 -10.43
CA GLY A 49 14.89 1.35 -9.39
C GLY A 49 13.61 1.76 -8.66
N GLY A 50 12.43 1.33 -9.13
CA GLY A 50 11.13 1.75 -8.60
C GLY A 50 10.92 1.45 -7.12
N ASP A 51 9.92 2.13 -6.55
CA ASP A 51 9.49 1.97 -5.15
C ASP A 51 8.36 0.94 -5.06
N ASN A 52 8.67 -0.25 -5.60
CA ASN A 52 7.82 -1.44 -5.56
C ASN A 52 8.34 -2.45 -4.51
N TRP A 53 7.55 -3.50 -4.28
CA TRP A 53 7.83 -4.53 -3.26
C TRP A 53 8.91 -5.56 -3.69
N ASP A 54 9.39 -5.48 -4.94
CA ASP A 54 10.37 -6.42 -5.51
C ASP A 54 11.83 -6.03 -5.20
N THR A 55 12.19 -6.18 -3.93
CA THR A 55 13.43 -5.62 -3.35
C THR A 55 14.63 -6.56 -3.47
N HIS A 56 15.11 -6.79 -4.69
CA HIS A 56 16.33 -7.59 -4.96
C HIS A 56 17.66 -6.92 -4.60
N ARG A 57 17.63 -5.64 -4.23
CA ARG A 57 18.80 -4.84 -3.80
C ARG A 57 18.38 -3.83 -2.73
N ASN A 58 19.29 -3.47 -1.82
CA ASN A 58 19.08 -2.41 -0.82
C ASN A 58 17.76 -2.54 -0.03
N HIS A 59 17.35 -3.77 0.30
CA HIS A 59 16.03 -4.09 0.86
C HIS A 59 15.71 -3.24 2.10
N PHE A 60 16.58 -3.26 3.12
CA PHE A 60 16.31 -2.58 4.39
C PHE A 60 16.19 -1.05 4.25
N PHE A 61 17.01 -0.43 3.41
CA PHE A 61 16.92 1.00 3.16
C PHE A 61 15.61 1.36 2.46
N LYS A 62 15.23 0.61 1.42
CA LYS A 62 13.95 0.81 0.70
C LYS A 62 12.76 0.59 1.62
N MET A 63 12.75 -0.48 2.41
CA MET A 63 11.69 -0.78 3.38
C MET A 63 11.51 0.38 4.36
N LYS A 64 12.60 0.79 5.04
CA LYS A 64 12.53 1.80 6.10
C LYS A 64 12.15 3.19 5.59
N ASN A 65 12.73 3.62 4.47
CA ASN A 65 12.67 5.02 4.07
C ASN A 65 11.67 5.31 2.94
N ARG A 66 11.08 4.27 2.32
CA ARG A 66 10.18 4.44 1.17
C ARG A 66 8.91 3.61 1.26
N LEU A 67 9.04 2.29 1.37
CA LEU A 67 7.88 1.39 1.26
C LEU A 67 7.00 1.41 2.52
N LEU A 68 7.58 1.12 3.68
CA LEU A 68 6.83 1.01 4.93
C LEU A 68 6.18 2.33 5.36
N PRO A 69 6.83 3.51 5.26
CA PRO A 69 6.18 4.78 5.64
C PRO A 69 4.90 5.08 4.84
N VAL A 70 4.91 4.80 3.53
CA VAL A 70 3.74 4.99 2.67
C VAL A 70 2.66 3.96 3.02
N PHE A 71 3.04 2.69 3.17
CA PHE A 71 2.11 1.62 3.53
C PHE A 71 1.43 1.88 4.87
N ASP A 72 2.22 2.14 5.91
CA ASP A 72 1.75 2.37 7.28
C ASP A 72 0.74 3.52 7.33
N ARG A 73 1.11 4.69 6.79
CA ARG A 73 0.22 5.85 6.75
C ARG A 73 -1.08 5.56 6.00
N ALA A 74 -1.00 5.05 4.78
CA ALA A 74 -2.17 4.87 3.93
C ALA A 74 -3.12 3.80 4.48
N VAL A 75 -2.57 2.71 5.03
CA VAL A 75 -3.36 1.63 5.62
C VAL A 75 -4.01 2.05 6.92
N SER A 76 -3.28 2.72 7.81
CA SER A 76 -3.85 3.26 9.04
C SER A 76 -4.96 4.27 8.75
N ALA A 77 -4.78 5.12 7.74
CA ALA A 77 -5.80 6.06 7.28
C ALA A 77 -7.06 5.34 6.77
N LEU A 78 -6.90 4.30 5.94
CA LEU A 78 -8.03 3.51 5.43
C LEU A 78 -8.84 2.87 6.56
N LEU A 79 -8.17 2.19 7.49
CA LEU A 79 -8.83 1.51 8.60
C LEU A 79 -9.56 2.51 9.51
N THR A 80 -8.91 3.63 9.82
CA THR A 80 -9.49 4.70 10.65
C THR A 80 -10.70 5.33 9.97
N ASP A 81 -10.61 5.65 8.67
CA ASP A 81 -11.69 6.28 7.91
C ASP A 81 -12.90 5.35 7.77
N LEU A 82 -12.67 4.05 7.52
CA LEU A 82 -13.74 3.03 7.50
C LEU A 82 -14.41 2.88 8.87
N GLU A 83 -13.64 2.91 9.96
CA GLU A 83 -14.18 2.86 11.32
C GLU A 83 -15.01 4.11 11.64
N MET A 84 -14.49 5.31 11.36
CA MET A 84 -15.19 6.58 11.58
C MET A 84 -16.52 6.67 10.83
N ARG A 85 -16.63 6.01 9.67
CA ARG A 85 -17.86 5.93 8.86
C ARG A 85 -18.77 4.77 9.26
N GLY A 86 -18.35 3.90 10.18
CA GLY A 86 -19.08 2.69 10.55
C GLY A 86 -19.05 1.56 9.50
N MET A 87 -18.32 1.75 8.40
CA MET A 87 -18.24 0.81 7.27
C MET A 87 -17.33 -0.39 7.55
N LEU A 88 -16.42 -0.28 8.52
CA LEU A 88 -15.50 -1.38 8.85
C LEU A 88 -16.22 -2.63 9.37
N ASN A 89 -17.42 -2.48 9.95
CA ASN A 89 -18.24 -3.59 10.44
C ASN A 89 -18.80 -4.49 9.32
N GLU A 90 -18.89 -3.95 8.10
CA GLU A 90 -19.45 -4.63 6.92
C GLU A 90 -18.42 -4.82 5.80
N THR A 91 -17.20 -4.28 5.96
CA THR A 91 -16.13 -4.34 4.97
C THR A 91 -14.99 -5.24 5.46
N LEU A 92 -14.72 -6.32 4.73
CA LEU A 92 -13.53 -7.14 4.95
C LEU A 92 -12.32 -6.50 4.27
N VAL A 93 -11.33 -6.08 5.05
CA VAL A 93 -10.04 -5.60 4.54
C VAL A 93 -9.01 -6.73 4.62
N VAL A 94 -8.43 -7.09 3.47
CA VAL A 94 -7.43 -8.17 3.38
C VAL A 94 -6.13 -7.64 2.79
N PHE A 95 -5.02 -7.91 3.50
CA PHE A 95 -3.68 -7.68 2.99
C PHE A 95 -3.13 -8.97 2.41
N LEU A 96 -2.86 -8.96 1.11
CA LEU A 96 -2.35 -10.11 0.37
C LEU A 96 -1.01 -9.77 -0.27
N THR A 97 -0.20 -10.80 -0.44
CA THR A 97 1.05 -10.77 -1.21
C THR A 97 0.97 -11.82 -2.30
N ASP A 98 1.70 -11.62 -3.38
CA ASP A 98 1.79 -12.56 -4.50
C ASP A 98 2.66 -13.79 -4.18
N PHE A 99 3.85 -13.57 -3.60
CA PHE A 99 4.79 -14.63 -3.24
C PHE A 99 5.70 -14.21 -2.07
N GLY A 100 6.36 -15.19 -1.47
CA GLY A 100 7.30 -14.97 -0.37
C GLY A 100 8.64 -14.43 -0.85
N ARG A 101 9.40 -13.81 0.07
CA ARG A 101 10.82 -13.50 -0.13
C ARG A 101 11.71 -14.48 0.60
N THR A 102 12.85 -14.82 0.01
CA THR A 102 13.87 -15.68 0.62
C THR A 102 14.22 -15.20 2.04
N PRO A 103 14.43 -16.10 3.02
CA PRO A 103 14.85 -15.71 4.37
C PRO A 103 16.30 -15.23 4.40
N LYS A 104 17.11 -15.57 3.40
CA LYS A 104 18.51 -15.17 3.26
C LYS A 104 18.63 -13.86 2.47
N VAL A 105 19.49 -12.97 2.93
CA VAL A 105 19.84 -11.75 2.20
C VAL A 105 20.88 -12.08 1.12
N ASN A 106 20.65 -11.64 -0.10
CA ASN A 106 21.55 -11.87 -1.23
C ASN A 106 22.76 -10.92 -1.20
N GLY A 107 23.74 -11.14 -2.09
CA GLY A 107 24.98 -10.34 -2.15
C GLY A 107 24.78 -8.85 -2.43
N ASN A 108 23.58 -8.43 -2.88
CA ASN A 108 23.23 -7.03 -3.13
C ASN A 108 22.43 -6.41 -1.97
N GLY A 109 22.37 -7.06 -0.81
CA GLY A 109 21.56 -6.60 0.32
C GLY A 109 20.04 -6.65 0.05
N GLY A 110 19.61 -7.48 -0.90
CA GLY A 110 18.21 -7.72 -1.24
C GLY A 110 17.69 -9.07 -0.74
N ARG A 111 16.42 -9.35 -1.03
CA ARG A 111 15.82 -10.68 -0.81
C ARG A 111 15.25 -11.18 -2.13
N ASP A 112 15.56 -12.38 -2.57
CA ASP A 112 15.05 -12.97 -3.83
C ASP A 112 13.68 -13.65 -3.66
N HIS A 113 13.12 -14.20 -4.74
CA HIS A 113 11.78 -14.82 -4.75
C HIS A 113 11.82 -16.21 -4.05
N HIS A 114 10.82 -16.55 -3.24
CA HIS A 114 10.72 -17.87 -2.58
C HIS A 114 9.47 -18.62 -3.09
N PRO A 115 9.53 -19.95 -3.29
CA PRO A 115 10.65 -20.89 -3.05
C PRO A 115 11.60 -21.10 -4.23
N GLY A 116 11.39 -20.39 -5.35
CA GLY A 116 12.06 -20.68 -6.62
C GLY A 116 13.49 -20.17 -6.79
N VAL A 117 14.08 -19.54 -5.78
CA VAL A 117 15.44 -18.96 -5.80
C VAL A 117 16.21 -19.30 -4.54
#